data_AF-A0A1U0QRB6-F1
#
_entry.id   AF-A0A1U0QRB6-F1
#
_cell.length_a   1.000
_cell.length_b   1.000
_cell.length_c   1.000
_cell.angle_alpha   90.00
_cell.angle_beta   90.00
_cell.angle_gamma   90.00
#
_symmetry.space_group_name_H-M   'P 1'
#
loop_
_entity.id
_entity.type
_entity.pdbx_description
1 polymer ?
#
loop_
_entity_poly.entity_id
_entity_poly.type
_entity_poly.pdbx_seq_one_letter_code
_entity_poly.pdbx_strand_id
1 'polypeptide(L)'
;MPFDSRRGVILNEAGRIQGRDNEYVVGWIKRGPVGVIGTNKSDSQETVDTLLADLATAELRDAPDVAALEEWLLGHEPHIVSQSDWLTIDSHERATGEPQGRPRVKLETVPDLLAATGRHGEP
;
A
#
# COMPACT_ATOMS: atom_id res chain seq x y z
N MET A 1 6.27 9.35 -12.84
CA MET A 1 5.30 8.31 -13.27
C MET A 1 4.58 8.80 -14.51
N PRO A 2 4.54 8.03 -15.61
CA PRO A 2 3.76 8.39 -16.79
C PRO A 2 2.26 8.25 -16.50
N PHE A 3 1.46 9.28 -16.81
CA PHE A 3 0.08 9.38 -16.34
C PHE A 3 -0.85 9.86 -17.45
N ASP A 4 -1.99 9.20 -17.62
CA ASP A 4 -3.09 9.67 -18.46
C ASP A 4 -4.06 10.48 -17.59
N SER A 5 -3.94 11.80 -17.64
CA SER A 5 -4.79 12.71 -16.85
C SER A 5 -6.28 12.64 -17.19
N ARG A 6 -6.63 12.19 -18.40
CA ARG A 6 -8.03 12.06 -18.82
C ARG A 6 -8.66 10.80 -18.26
N ARG A 7 -7.90 9.69 -18.22
CA ARG A 7 -8.37 8.39 -17.72
C ARG A 7 -8.11 8.19 -16.23
N GLY A 8 -7.20 8.96 -15.63
CA GLY A 8 -6.82 8.83 -14.22
C GLY A 8 -6.03 7.56 -13.93
N VAL A 9 -5.20 7.10 -14.89
CA VAL A 9 -4.43 5.85 -14.78
C VAL A 9 -2.95 6.09 -15.07
N ILE A 10 -2.09 5.25 -14.49
CA ILE A 10 -0.68 5.17 -14.88
C ILE A 10 -0.58 4.41 -16.21
N LEU A 11 0.18 4.95 -17.16
CA LEU A 11 0.39 4.31 -18.45
C LEU A 11 1.20 3.03 -18.28
N ASN A 12 0.63 1.91 -18.72
CA ASN A 12 1.19 0.58 -18.53
C ASN A 12 0.82 -0.38 -19.69
N GLU A 13 1.57 -1.47 -19.82
CA GLU A 13 1.30 -2.61 -20.68
C GLU A 13 1.34 -3.88 -19.82
N ALA A 14 0.23 -4.62 -19.76
CA ALA A 14 0.06 -5.78 -18.87
C ALA A 14 0.48 -5.52 -17.41
N GLY A 15 0.33 -4.28 -16.93
CA GLY A 15 0.74 -3.87 -15.59
C GLY A 15 2.17 -3.35 -15.46
N ARG A 16 3.07 -3.56 -16.43
CA ARG A 16 4.39 -2.91 -16.43
C ARG A 16 4.29 -1.45 -16.86
N ILE A 17 4.87 -0.54 -16.11
CA ILE A 17 4.78 0.90 -16.37
C ILE A 17 5.62 1.26 -17.61
N GLN A 18 5.07 2.12 -18.48
CA GLN A 18 5.78 2.53 -19.70
C GLN A 18 7.13 3.21 -19.39
N GLY A 19 8.20 2.76 -20.04
CA GLY A 19 9.55 3.29 -19.86
C GLY A 19 10.21 2.89 -18.53
N ARG A 20 9.70 1.85 -17.85
CA ARG A 20 10.21 1.33 -16.59
C ARG A 20 10.37 -0.17 -16.65
N ASP A 21 11.52 -0.66 -16.20
CA ASP A 21 11.86 -2.08 -16.30
C ASP A 21 11.42 -2.89 -15.07
N ASN A 22 11.19 -2.22 -13.94
CA ASN A 22 10.94 -2.85 -12.65
C ASN A 22 9.84 -2.18 -11.81
N GLU A 23 9.00 -1.34 -12.42
CA GLU A 23 7.85 -0.70 -11.75
C GLU A 23 6.54 -1.21 -12.38
N TYR A 24 5.59 -1.63 -11.53
CA TYR A 24 4.35 -2.26 -11.95
C TYR A 24 3.13 -1.64 -11.26
N VAL A 25 1.96 -1.78 -11.87
CA VAL A 25 0.67 -1.29 -11.34
C VAL A 25 -0.39 -2.37 -11.39
N VAL A 26 -1.32 -2.32 -10.44
CA VAL A 26 -2.50 -3.19 -10.33
C VAL A 26 -3.73 -2.38 -9.95
N GLY A 27 -4.91 -2.98 -10.08
CA GLY A 27 -6.16 -2.41 -9.60
C GLY A 27 -6.57 -1.15 -10.36
N TRP A 28 -7.21 -0.22 -9.64
CA TRP A 28 -7.81 0.95 -10.27
C TRP A 28 -6.80 1.94 -10.86
N ILE A 29 -5.58 2.05 -10.32
CA ILE A 29 -4.56 2.92 -10.92
C ILE A 29 -4.04 2.38 -12.27
N LYS A 30 -4.21 1.07 -12.53
CA LYS A 30 -3.91 0.41 -13.81
C LYS A 30 -5.05 0.53 -14.82
N ARG A 31 -6.30 0.25 -14.40
CA ARG A 31 -7.45 0.05 -15.32
C ARG A 31 -8.55 1.11 -15.22
N GLY A 32 -8.48 2.01 -14.25
CA GLY A 32 -9.53 2.96 -13.90
C GLY A 32 -10.47 2.43 -12.80
N PRO A 33 -11.32 3.31 -12.23
CA PRO A 33 -12.11 3.03 -11.03
C PRO A 33 -13.38 2.21 -11.33
N VAL A 34 -13.23 1.04 -11.93
CA VAL A 34 -14.33 0.15 -12.31
C VAL A 34 -14.08 -1.29 -11.86
N GLY A 35 -15.17 -2.01 -11.54
CA GLY A 35 -15.13 -3.38 -11.06
C GLY A 35 -15.22 -3.51 -9.54
N VAL A 36 -15.42 -4.75 -9.08
CA VAL A 36 -15.53 -5.10 -7.65
C VAL A 36 -14.19 -5.57 -7.11
N ILE A 37 -14.11 -5.82 -5.80
CA ILE A 37 -12.90 -6.34 -5.13
C ILE A 37 -12.35 -7.58 -5.85
N GLY A 38 -13.23 -8.51 -6.24
CA GLY A 38 -12.83 -9.74 -6.96
C GLY A 38 -12.20 -9.48 -8.33
N THR A 39 -12.57 -8.41 -9.02
CA THR A 39 -11.96 -8.03 -10.30
C THR A 39 -10.48 -7.67 -10.12
N ASN A 40 -10.12 -7.05 -8.99
CA ASN A 40 -8.73 -6.71 -8.70
C ASN A 40 -7.86 -7.95 -8.47
N LYS A 41 -8.41 -9.09 -8.03
CA LYS A 41 -7.63 -10.31 -7.82
C LYS A 41 -7.05 -10.84 -9.14
N SER A 42 -7.88 -10.98 -10.16
CA SER A 42 -7.46 -11.48 -11.48
C SER A 42 -6.52 -10.49 -12.19
N ASP A 43 -6.82 -9.20 -12.09
CA ASP A 43 -5.96 -8.12 -12.61
C ASP A 43 -4.58 -8.09 -11.96
N SER A 44 -4.50 -8.23 -10.63
CA SER A 44 -3.22 -8.32 -9.93
C SER A 44 -2.43 -9.56 -10.33
N GLN A 45 -3.10 -10.69 -10.59
CA GLN A 45 -2.42 -11.91 -11.05
C GLN A 45 -1.74 -11.69 -12.40
N GLU A 46 -2.41 -11.08 -13.38
CA GLU A 46 -1.81 -10.77 -14.70
C GLU A 46 -0.55 -9.91 -14.58
N THR A 47 -0.58 -8.88 -13.72
CA THR A 47 0.59 -8.04 -13.46
C THR A 47 1.71 -8.83 -12.80
N VAL A 48 1.39 -9.69 -11.83
CA VAL A 48 2.39 -10.54 -11.15
C VAL A 48 3.01 -11.55 -12.13
N ASP A 49 2.22 -12.13 -13.03
CA ASP A 49 2.73 -13.04 -14.06
C ASP A 49 3.72 -12.30 -14.98
N THR A 50 3.41 -11.06 -15.36
CA THR A 50 4.32 -10.18 -16.11
C THR A 50 5.61 -9.91 -15.32
N LEU A 51 5.50 -9.51 -14.05
CA LEU A 51 6.64 -9.25 -13.18
C LEU A 51 7.53 -10.49 -13.04
N LEU A 52 6.96 -11.68 -12.84
CA LEU A 52 7.72 -12.92 -12.70
C LEU A 52 8.42 -13.30 -14.01
N ALA A 53 7.78 -13.08 -15.15
CA ALA A 53 8.40 -13.29 -16.46
C ALA A 53 9.61 -12.35 -16.68
N ASP A 54 9.50 -11.10 -16.24
CA ASP A 54 10.61 -10.14 -16.30
C ASP A 54 11.75 -10.54 -15.38
N LEU A 55 11.45 -10.88 -14.13
CA LEU A 55 12.45 -11.33 -13.17
C LEU A 55 13.20 -12.59 -13.64
N ALA A 56 12.54 -13.47 -14.39
CA ALA A 56 13.16 -14.68 -14.92
C ALA A 56 14.28 -14.39 -15.95
N THR A 57 14.30 -13.20 -16.55
CA THR A 57 15.29 -12.80 -17.56
C THR A 57 16.13 -11.58 -17.15
N ALA A 58 15.79 -10.94 -16.04
CA ALA A 58 16.44 -9.73 -15.57
C ALA A 58 17.82 -10.01 -14.97
N GLU A 59 18.76 -9.10 -15.21
CA GLU A 59 19.96 -8.98 -14.39
C GLU A 59 19.58 -8.31 -13.06
N LEU A 60 19.58 -9.10 -11.98
CA LEU A 60 19.24 -8.60 -10.65
C LEU A 60 20.39 -7.78 -10.08
N ARG A 61 20.05 -6.64 -9.48
CA ARG A 61 20.98 -5.84 -8.68
C ARG A 61 21.05 -6.41 -7.27
N ASP A 62 22.16 -6.19 -6.59
CA ASP A 62 22.26 -6.46 -5.16
C ASP A 62 21.19 -5.65 -4.42
N ALA A 63 20.37 -6.35 -3.65
CA ALA A 63 19.37 -5.73 -2.79
C ALA A 63 20.01 -5.36 -1.44
N PRO A 64 19.66 -4.21 -0.83
CA PRO A 64 20.03 -3.96 0.54
C PRO A 64 19.44 -5.03 1.46
N ASP A 65 20.11 -5.30 2.57
CA ASP A 65 19.51 -6.12 3.62
C ASP A 65 18.22 -5.49 4.14
N VAL A 66 17.27 -6.32 4.57
CA VAL A 66 15.95 -5.88 5.03
C VAL A 66 16.09 -4.91 6.20
N ALA A 67 17.03 -5.15 7.13
CA ALA A 67 17.26 -4.26 8.26
C ALA A 67 17.74 -2.87 7.82
N ALA A 68 18.56 -2.80 6.77
CA ALA A 68 19.03 -1.52 6.22
C ALA A 68 17.89 -0.74 5.54
N LEU A 69 16.96 -1.45 4.87
CA LEU A 69 15.75 -0.83 4.33
C LEU A 69 14.82 -0.31 5.43
N GLU A 70 14.63 -1.09 6.50
CA GLU A 70 13.84 -0.68 7.66
C GLU A 70 14.43 0.55 8.36
N GLU A 71 15.74 0.57 8.60
CA GLU A 71 16.44 1.73 9.17
C GLU A 71 16.27 2.96 8.27
N TRP A 72 16.45 2.79 6.96
CA TRP A 72 16.26 3.87 5.99
C TRP A 72 14.82 4.40 6.03
N LEU A 73 13.82 3.52 6.05
CA LEU A 73 12.40 3.90 6.11
C LEU A 73 12.08 4.69 7.38
N LEU A 74 12.54 4.23 8.55
CA LEU A 74 12.32 4.91 9.83
C LEU A 74 13.06 6.25 9.92
N GLY A 75 14.21 6.37 9.27
CA GLY A 75 14.93 7.64 9.15
C GLY A 75 14.22 8.68 8.27
N HIS A 76 13.38 8.24 7.33
CA HIS A 76 12.64 9.13 6.41
C HIS A 76 11.22 9.45 6.89
N GLU A 77 10.53 8.48 7.52
CA GLU A 77 9.20 8.67 8.09
C GLU A 77 9.14 8.06 9.51
N PRO A 78 9.39 8.87 10.55
CA PRO A 78 9.34 8.42 11.94
C PRO A 78 7.96 7.89 12.38
N HIS A 79 6.88 8.26 11.67
CA HIS A 79 5.52 7.88 11.99
C HIS A 79 5.01 6.67 11.18
N ILE A 80 5.89 5.84 10.61
CA ILE A 80 5.48 4.60 9.96
C ILE A 80 4.63 3.75 10.90
N VAL A 81 3.44 3.39 10.43
CA VAL A 81 2.50 2.48 11.10
C VAL A 81 2.81 1.06 10.66
N SER A 82 3.41 0.29 11.57
CA SER A 82 3.65 -1.14 11.37
C SER A 82 2.33 -1.94 11.44
N GLN A 83 2.42 -3.24 11.15
CA GLN A 83 1.28 -4.14 11.31
C GLN A 83 0.77 -4.19 12.77
N SER A 84 1.67 -4.20 13.76
CA SER A 84 1.29 -4.19 15.18
C SER A 84 0.65 -2.87 15.61
N ASP A 85 1.11 -1.75 15.05
CA ASP A 85 0.51 -0.43 15.28
C ASP A 85 -0.92 -0.40 14.73
N TRP A 86 -1.12 -0.90 13.50
CA TRP A 86 -2.45 -1.04 12.89
C TRP A 86 -3.39 -1.93 13.71
N LEU A 87 -2.91 -3.06 14.23
CA LEU A 87 -3.72 -3.93 15.10
C LEU A 87 -4.13 -3.24 16.41
N THR A 88 -3.31 -2.32 16.91
CA THR A 88 -3.64 -1.51 18.09
C THR A 88 -4.76 -0.51 17.77
N ILE A 89 -4.67 0.17 16.63
CA ILE A 89 -5.74 1.03 16.10
C ILE A 89 -7.03 0.22 15.93
N ASP A 90 -6.99 -0.94 15.27
CA ASP A 90 -8.15 -1.78 15.05
C ASP A 90 -8.82 -2.21 16.37
N SER A 91 -8.02 -2.63 17.34
CA SER A 91 -8.50 -3.00 18.68
C SER A 91 -9.19 -1.83 19.37
N HIS A 92 -8.57 -0.65 19.33
CA HIS A 92 -9.13 0.58 19.90
C HIS A 92 -10.48 0.94 19.26
N GLU A 93 -10.56 0.96 17.93
CA GLU A 93 -11.78 1.31 17.21
C GLU A 93 -12.93 0.35 17.53
N ARG A 94 -12.65 -0.96 17.60
CA ARG A 94 -13.65 -1.99 17.94
C ARG A 94 -14.12 -1.87 19.39
N ALA A 95 -13.20 -1.69 20.35
CA ALA A 95 -13.50 -1.56 21.77
C ALA A 95 -14.38 -0.32 22.04
N THR A 96 -14.13 0.80 21.34
CA THR A 96 -14.96 2.00 21.43
C THR A 96 -16.37 1.80 20.86
N GLY A 97 -16.52 0.91 19.87
CA GLY A 97 -17.79 0.58 19.24
C GLY A 97 -18.68 -0.36 20.05
N GLU A 98 -18.09 -1.30 20.79
CA GLU A 98 -18.80 -2.37 21.49
C GLU A 98 -19.88 -1.86 22.47
N PRO A 99 -19.63 -0.88 23.36
CA PRO A 99 -20.66 -0.36 24.27
C PRO A 99 -21.86 0.29 23.56
N GLN A 100 -21.70 0.67 22.29
CA GLN A 100 -22.73 1.30 21.47
C GLN A 100 -23.44 0.30 20.53
N GLY A 101 -23.08 -0.99 20.58
CA GLY A 101 -23.58 -2.00 19.65
C GLY A 101 -23.08 -1.82 18.20
N ARG A 102 -21.96 -1.10 18.01
CA ARG A 102 -21.36 -0.84 16.69
C ARG A 102 -20.17 -1.77 16.46
N PRO A 103 -19.89 -2.21 15.22
CA PRO A 103 -18.70 -3.01 14.93
C PRO A 103 -17.39 -2.28 15.26
N ARG A 104 -17.39 -0.95 15.12
CA ARG A 104 -16.31 -0.03 15.50
C ARG A 104 -16.76 1.43 15.50
N VAL A 105 -16.01 2.29 16.16
CA VAL A 105 -15.98 3.75 15.94
C VAL A 105 -14.62 4.10 15.38
N LYS A 106 -14.59 4.72 14.20
CA LYS A 106 -13.33 5.04 13.54
C LYS A 106 -12.63 6.24 14.15
N LEU A 107 -11.31 6.20 14.18
CA LEU A 107 -10.49 7.40 14.37
C LEU A 107 -10.45 8.14 13.03
N GLU A 108 -10.83 9.41 13.03
CA GLU A 108 -11.12 10.15 11.79
C GLU A 108 -9.95 11.03 11.33
N THR A 109 -8.95 11.20 12.19
CA THR A 109 -7.78 12.05 11.90
C THR A 109 -6.48 11.25 12.02
N VAL A 110 -5.46 11.67 11.26
CA VAL A 110 -4.12 11.09 11.34
C VAL A 110 -3.53 11.24 12.76
N PRO A 111 -3.61 12.41 13.43
CA PRO A 111 -3.17 12.53 14.81
C PRO A 111 -3.83 11.54 15.77
N ASP A 112 -5.14 11.30 15.65
CA ASP A 112 -5.83 10.33 16.50
C ASP A 112 -5.35 8.89 16.23
N LEU A 113 -5.17 8.53 14.96
CA LEU A 113 -4.62 7.23 14.56
C LEU A 113 -3.23 7.01 15.14
N LEU A 114 -2.35 8.02 15.07
CA LEU A 114 -0.99 7.94 15.63
C LEU A 114 -1.01 7.89 17.16
N ALA A 115 -1.84 8.70 17.82
CA ALA A 115 -1.98 8.66 19.28
C ALA A 115 -2.42 7.29 19.79
N ALA A 116 -3.27 6.59 19.05
CA ALA A 116 -3.72 5.23 19.40
C ALA A 116 -2.59 4.19 19.35
N THR A 117 -1.49 4.43 18.64
CA THR A 117 -0.33 3.51 18.62
C THR A 117 0.62 3.73 19.80
N GLY A 118 0.30 4.66 20.71
CA GLY A 118 1.17 5.06 21.81
C GLY A 118 2.28 6.04 21.40
N ARG A 119 2.30 6.47 20.13
CA ARG A 119 3.15 7.54 19.65
C ARG A 119 2.37 8.85 19.78
N HIS A 120 2.69 9.63 20.80
CA HIS A 120 2.23 11.02 20.84
C HIS A 120 2.88 11.72 19.64
N GLY A 121 2.07 12.15 18.68
CA GLY A 121 2.54 13.07 17.66
C GLY A 121 2.98 14.34 18.35
N GLU A 122 4.28 14.52 18.53
CA GLU A 122 4.78 15.88 18.71
C GLU A 122 4.68 16.60 17.35
N PRO A 123 4.21 17.85 17.35
CA PRO A 123 3.95 18.62 16.14
C PRO A 123 5.21 18.89 15.30
#